data_AF-A0A0B5EM78-F1
#
_entry.id   AF-A0A0B5EM78-F1
#
_cell.length_a   1.000
_cell.length_b   1.000
_cell.length_c   1.000
_cell.angle_alpha   90.00
_cell.angle_beta   90.00
_cell.angle_gamma   90.00
#
_symmetry.space_group_name_H-M   'P 1'
#
loop_
_entity.id
_entity.type
_entity.pdbx_description
1 polymer ?
#
loop_
_entity_poly.entity_id
_entity_poly.type
_entity_poly.pdbx_seq_one_letter_code
_entity_poly.pdbx_strand_id
1 'polypeptide(L)'
;MGGLGDGPPPLGPGAPAPERLLAFLEVLGGIAEGNTTLLSAHEQACADDKYGDPSYRFWHRHLSSLFADEHPDADADFMAHAVLAVFDGALIRRMTPPADPRRFTRSVQQMAMALLRG
;
A
#
# COMPACT_ATOMS: atom_id res chain seq x y z
N MET A 1 0.65 -11.77 -19.78
CA MET A 1 0.32 -11.72 -18.34
C MET A 1 1.64 -11.83 -17.57
N GLY A 2 2.22 -10.71 -17.16
CA GLY A 2 3.46 -10.68 -16.37
C GLY A 2 3.12 -10.47 -14.90
N GLY A 3 3.58 -11.38 -14.04
CA GLY A 3 3.33 -11.34 -12.60
C GLY A 3 4.17 -10.27 -11.90
N LEU A 4 3.62 -9.71 -10.84
CA LEU A 4 4.23 -8.70 -9.95
C LEU A 4 5.41 -9.25 -9.10
N GLY A 5 6.16 -10.25 -9.59
CA GLY A 5 7.16 -10.98 -8.79
C GLY A 5 8.56 -11.19 -9.39
N ASP A 6 8.82 -10.83 -10.65
CA ASP A 6 10.07 -11.18 -11.35
C ASP A 6 10.91 -9.95 -11.78
N GLY A 7 10.79 -8.83 -11.07
CA GLY A 7 11.59 -7.63 -11.34
C GLY A 7 12.96 -7.65 -10.61
N PRO A 8 14.07 -7.18 -11.22
CA PRO A 8 15.28 -6.86 -10.48
C PRO A 8 14.99 -5.79 -9.39
N PRO A 9 15.84 -5.65 -8.36
CA PRO A 9 15.63 -4.71 -7.25
C PRO A 9 15.16 -3.33 -7.74
N PRO A 10 14.17 -2.71 -7.07
CA PRO A 10 13.78 -2.92 -5.66
C PRO A 10 12.59 -3.87 -5.40
N LEU A 11 12.06 -4.57 -6.41
CA LEU A 11 10.87 -5.44 -6.28
C LEU A 11 11.18 -6.95 -6.16
N GLY A 12 12.45 -7.35 -6.31
CA GLY A 12 12.88 -8.75 -6.30
C GLY A 12 13.27 -9.28 -4.90
N PRO A 13 13.40 -10.61 -4.73
CA PRO A 13 13.67 -11.30 -3.46
C PRO A 13 15.04 -11.01 -2.82
N GLY A 14 15.86 -10.14 -3.41
CA GLY A 14 17.17 -9.72 -2.88
C GLY A 14 17.17 -8.42 -2.08
N ALA A 15 16.04 -7.70 -2.02
CA ALA A 15 15.92 -6.44 -1.29
C ALA A 15 15.37 -6.68 0.14
N PRO A 16 15.92 -6.01 1.19
CA PRO A 16 15.36 -6.00 2.54
C PRO A 16 13.86 -5.72 2.53
N ALA A 17 13.08 -6.29 3.46
CA ALA A 17 11.63 -6.05 3.50
C ALA A 17 11.23 -4.55 3.56
N PRO A 18 12.00 -3.65 4.20
CA PRO A 18 11.76 -2.20 4.11
C PRO A 18 11.78 -1.66 2.67
N GLU A 19 12.69 -2.14 1.83
CA GLU A 19 12.80 -1.69 0.43
C GLU A 19 11.62 -2.22 -0.40
N ARG A 20 11.21 -3.47 -0.16
CA ARG A 20 10.04 -4.07 -0.81
C ARG A 20 8.75 -3.35 -0.42
N LEU A 21 8.60 -3.00 0.86
CA LEU A 21 7.47 -2.24 1.37
C LEU A 21 7.39 -0.86 0.71
N LEU A 22 8.51 -0.14 0.63
CA LEU A 22 8.57 1.17 -0.03
C LEU A 22 8.23 1.08 -1.53
N ALA A 23 8.77 0.07 -2.23
CA ALA A 23 8.52 -0.12 -3.65
C ALA A 23 7.06 -0.50 -3.93
N PHE A 24 6.45 -1.34 -3.09
CA PHE A 24 5.03 -1.67 -3.17
C PHE A 24 4.14 -0.43 -2.96
N LEU A 25 4.45 0.39 -1.94
CA LEU A 25 3.72 1.62 -1.66
C LEU A 25 3.92 2.71 -2.71
N GLU A 26 5.08 2.76 -3.39
CA GLU A 26 5.30 3.66 -4.53
C GLU A 26 4.34 3.32 -5.68
N VAL A 27 4.18 2.03 -6.00
CA VAL A 27 3.25 1.58 -7.04
C VAL A 27 1.80 1.87 -6.64
N LEU A 28 1.42 1.51 -5.41
CA LEU A 28 0.05 1.70 -4.93
C LEU A 28 -0.31 3.19 -4.81
N GLY A 29 0.62 4.00 -4.31
CA GLY A 29 0.49 5.45 -4.22
C GLY A 29 0.43 6.13 -5.59
N GLY A 30 1.25 5.69 -6.55
CA GLY A 30 1.18 6.17 -7.94
C GLY A 30 -0.16 5.84 -8.62
N ILE A 31 -0.75 4.68 -8.34
CA ILE A 31 -2.11 4.33 -8.80
C ILE A 31 -3.15 5.25 -8.15
N ALA A 32 -3.04 5.50 -6.84
CA ALA A 32 -3.95 6.36 -6.09
C ALA A 32 -3.89 7.83 -6.54
N GLU A 33 -2.68 8.37 -6.76
CA GLU A 33 -2.44 9.76 -7.16
C GLU A 33 -2.73 9.98 -8.66
N GLY A 34 -2.40 9.02 -9.51
CA GLY A 34 -2.58 9.12 -10.97
C GLY A 34 -3.98 8.77 -11.47
N ASN A 35 -4.78 8.07 -10.66
CA ASN A 35 -6.05 7.50 -11.10
C ASN A 35 -7.14 7.64 -10.04
N THR A 36 -7.37 8.87 -9.57
CA THR A 36 -8.44 9.19 -8.61
C THR A 36 -9.80 8.62 -9.04
N THR A 37 -10.05 8.46 -10.34
CA THR A 37 -11.29 7.91 -10.90
C THR A 37 -11.39 6.40 -10.77
N LEU A 38 -10.28 5.66 -10.92
CA LEU A 38 -10.27 4.19 -10.82
C LEU A 38 -10.36 3.73 -9.36
N LEU A 39 -9.69 4.44 -8.43
CA LEU A 39 -9.81 4.14 -7.00
C LEU A 39 -11.16 4.61 -6.43
N SER A 40 -11.66 5.79 -6.82
CA SER A 40 -13.02 6.21 -6.42
C SER A 40 -14.11 5.30 -7.02
N ALA A 41 -13.92 4.77 -8.24
CA ALA A 41 -14.83 3.77 -8.82
C ALA A 41 -14.75 2.43 -8.08
N HIS A 42 -13.57 2.04 -7.59
CA HIS A 42 -13.40 0.87 -6.73
C HIS A 42 -14.07 1.05 -5.36
N GLU A 43 -13.93 2.21 -4.72
CA GLU A 43 -14.62 2.53 -3.46
C GLU A 43 -16.13 2.56 -3.62
N GLN A 44 -16.63 3.13 -4.72
CA GLN A 44 -18.06 3.23 -4.99
C GLN A 44 -18.68 1.89 -5.38
N ALA A 45 -17.93 0.99 -6.04
CA ALA A 45 -18.37 -0.35 -6.43
C ALA A 45 -18.16 -1.41 -5.34
N CYS A 46 -17.21 -1.21 -4.42
CA CYS A 46 -16.88 -2.14 -3.33
C CYS A 46 -17.41 -1.70 -1.96
N ALA A 47 -18.28 -0.70 -1.89
CA ALA A 47 -18.87 -0.22 -0.63
C ALA A 47 -19.57 -1.33 0.19
N ASP A 48 -20.04 -2.40 -0.47
CA ASP A 48 -20.70 -3.53 0.19
C ASP A 48 -19.76 -4.68 0.60
N ASP A 49 -18.57 -4.85 -0.02
CA ASP A 49 -17.61 -5.93 0.35
C ASP A 49 -16.13 -5.59 0.00
N LYS A 50 -15.63 -4.47 0.53
CA LYS A 50 -14.23 -4.06 0.33
C LYS A 50 -13.21 -5.08 0.86
N TYR A 51 -13.57 -5.86 1.89
CA TYR A 51 -12.70 -6.86 2.51
C TYR A 51 -12.75 -8.22 1.79
N GLY A 52 -13.80 -8.46 1.00
CA GLY A 52 -13.93 -9.61 0.12
C GLY A 52 -13.21 -9.47 -1.21
N ASP A 53 -12.86 -8.23 -1.60
CA ASP A 53 -12.21 -7.94 -2.86
C ASP A 53 -10.88 -8.72 -3.01
N PRO A 54 -10.68 -9.46 -4.13
CA PRO A 54 -9.46 -10.22 -4.37
C PRO A 54 -8.18 -9.35 -4.37
N SER A 55 -8.27 -8.11 -4.81
CA SER A 55 -7.15 -7.16 -4.84
C SER A 55 -6.81 -6.71 -3.42
N TYR A 56 -7.82 -6.37 -2.62
CA TYR A 56 -7.64 -6.01 -1.21
C TYR A 56 -6.97 -7.15 -0.43
N ARG A 57 -7.48 -8.39 -0.58
CA ARG A 57 -6.91 -9.58 0.09
C ARG A 57 -5.48 -9.86 -0.38
N PHE A 58 -5.18 -9.63 -1.65
CA PHE A 58 -3.83 -9.78 -2.18
C PHE A 58 -2.87 -8.74 -1.58
N TRP A 59 -3.25 -7.46 -1.56
CA TRP A 59 -2.43 -6.39 -0.97
C TRP A 59 -2.23 -6.58 0.54
N HIS A 60 -3.30 -6.94 1.25
CA HIS A 60 -3.25 -7.21 2.68
C HIS A 60 -2.29 -8.35 3.00
N ARG A 61 -2.41 -9.50 2.33
CA ARG A 61 -1.50 -10.64 2.52
C ARG A 61 -0.05 -10.27 2.24
N HIS A 62 0.21 -9.48 1.21
CA HIS A 62 1.57 -9.03 0.89
C HIS A 62 2.14 -8.14 1.99
N LEU A 63 1.38 -7.13 2.44
CA LEU A 63 1.80 -6.24 3.52
C LEU A 63 1.99 -7.00 4.85
N SER A 64 1.06 -7.86 5.23
CA SER A 64 1.18 -8.67 6.46
C SER A 64 2.43 -9.55 6.44
N SER A 65 2.79 -10.14 5.29
CA SER A 65 4.02 -10.92 5.17
C SER A 65 5.27 -10.05 5.36
N LEU A 66 5.28 -8.83 4.81
CA LEU A 66 6.42 -7.92 4.97
C LEU A 66 6.59 -7.44 6.40
N PHE A 67 5.48 -7.16 7.11
CA PHE A 67 5.53 -6.79 8.52
C PHE A 67 5.94 -7.97 9.42
N ALA A 68 5.43 -9.17 9.14
CA ALA A 68 5.78 -10.37 9.89
C ALA A 68 7.25 -10.80 9.73
N ASP A 69 7.84 -10.57 8.55
CA ASP A 69 9.26 -10.87 8.27
C ASP A 69 10.21 -10.05 9.16
N GLU A 70 9.88 -8.78 9.44
CA GLU A 70 10.75 -7.86 10.19
C GLU A 70 10.38 -7.77 11.67
N HIS A 71 9.11 -7.92 12.01
CA HIS A 71 8.61 -7.77 13.38
C HIS A 71 7.62 -8.88 13.76
N PRO A 72 8.11 -10.12 13.98
CA PRO A 72 7.26 -11.28 14.25
C PRO A 72 6.42 -11.18 15.54
N ASP A 73 6.83 -10.32 16.49
CA ASP A 73 6.12 -10.08 17.75
C ASP A 73 5.02 -9.00 17.64
N ALA A 74 4.89 -8.32 16.49
CA ALA A 74 3.85 -7.31 16.28
C ALA A 74 2.63 -7.90 15.58
N ASP A 75 1.49 -7.24 15.74
CA ASP A 75 0.27 -7.55 15.00
C ASP A 75 0.38 -7.08 13.54
N ALA A 76 1.13 -7.84 12.75
CA ALA A 76 1.39 -7.59 11.34
C ALA A 76 0.10 -7.51 10.50
N ASP A 77 -0.94 -8.25 10.91
CA ASP A 77 -2.24 -8.26 10.27
C ASP A 77 -2.96 -6.92 10.45
N PHE A 78 -2.99 -6.42 11.69
CA PHE A 78 -3.54 -5.11 12.01
C PHE A 78 -2.73 -3.98 11.35
N MET A 79 -1.41 -4.07 11.32
CA MET A 79 -0.56 -3.08 10.64
C MET A 79 -0.84 -3.00 9.14
N ALA A 80 -1.04 -4.14 8.47
CA ALA A 80 -1.45 -4.17 7.07
C ALA A 80 -2.81 -3.51 6.85
N HIS A 81 -3.78 -3.77 7.73
CA HIS A 81 -5.07 -3.08 7.70
C HIS A 81 -4.95 -1.57 7.92
N ALA A 82 -4.10 -1.13 8.86
CA ALA A 82 -3.87 0.27 9.15
C ALA A 82 -3.26 1.00 7.94
N VAL A 83 -2.31 0.36 7.24
CA VAL A 83 -1.74 0.90 6.00
C VAL A 83 -2.80 0.97 4.90
N LEU A 84 -3.61 -0.07 4.70
CA LEU A 84 -4.65 -0.05 3.65
C LEU A 84 -5.78 0.94 3.94
N ALA A 85 -6.07 1.22 5.21
CA ALA A 85 -7.13 2.15 5.61
C ALA A 85 -6.85 3.60 5.17
N VAL A 86 -5.59 3.98 4.95
CA VAL A 86 -5.25 5.34 4.47
C VAL A 86 -5.44 5.51 2.96
N PHE A 87 -5.59 4.42 2.21
CA PHE A 87 -5.91 4.45 0.78
C PHE A 87 -7.41 4.68 0.54
N ASP A 88 -7.96 5.66 1.26
CA ASP A 88 -9.31 6.17 1.10
C ASP A 88 -9.30 7.34 0.11
N GLY A 89 -10.22 7.36 -0.85
CA GLY A 89 -10.25 8.32 -1.95
C GLY A 89 -10.53 9.74 -1.50
N ALA A 90 -11.22 9.96 -0.38
CA ALA A 90 -11.37 11.29 0.20
C ALA A 90 -10.08 11.75 0.87
N LEU A 91 -9.39 10.86 1.59
CA LEU A 91 -8.10 11.14 2.20
C LEU A 91 -7.00 11.38 1.15
N ILE A 92 -6.90 10.53 0.12
CA ILE A 92 -5.97 10.68 -1.00
C ILE A 92 -6.16 12.03 -1.67
N ARG A 93 -7.40 12.38 -2.04
CA ARG A 93 -7.70 13.68 -2.68
C ARG A 93 -7.30 14.86 -1.81
N ARG A 94 -7.48 14.76 -0.49
CA ARG A 94 -7.08 15.79 0.47
C ARG A 94 -5.56 15.88 0.62
N MET A 95 -4.86 14.75 0.52
CA MET A 95 -3.42 14.63 0.74
C MET A 95 -2.58 14.76 -0.53
N THR A 96 -3.21 14.79 -1.71
CA THR A 96 -2.58 14.97 -3.03
C THR A 96 -2.96 16.33 -3.63
N PRO A 97 -2.49 17.46 -3.06
CA PRO A 97 -2.75 18.77 -3.65
C PRO A 97 -2.01 18.90 -5.00
N PRO A 98 -2.52 19.70 -5.95
CA PRO A 98 -1.87 19.90 -7.26
C PRO A 98 -0.42 20.41 -7.16
N ALA A 99 -0.08 21.11 -6.08
CA ALA A 99 1.25 21.65 -5.82
C ALA A 99 2.25 20.60 -5.30
N ASP A 100 1.78 19.48 -4.75
CA ASP A 100 2.62 18.36 -4.30
C ASP A 100 1.90 17.03 -4.55
N PRO A 101 1.90 16.55 -5.80
CA PRO A 101 1.14 15.36 -6.20
C PRO A 101 1.72 14.06 -5.66
N ARG A 102 2.89 14.07 -4.99
CA ARG A 102 3.53 12.89 -4.38
C ARG A 102 3.46 12.89 -2.85
N ARG A 103 2.79 13.89 -2.27
CA ARG A 103 2.71 14.06 -0.82
C ARG A 103 2.07 12.85 -0.15
N PHE A 104 1.04 12.28 -0.76
CA PHE A 104 0.34 11.14 -0.20
C PHE A 104 1.26 9.92 -0.17
N THR A 105 1.83 9.52 -1.31
CA THR A 105 2.74 8.38 -1.41
C THR A 105 3.89 8.47 -0.41
N ARG A 106 4.55 9.64 -0.34
CA ARG A 106 5.65 9.87 0.62
C ARG A 106 5.20 9.72 2.07
N SER A 107 4.03 10.25 2.43
CA SER A 107 3.50 10.19 3.79
C SER A 107 3.17 8.76 4.21
N VAL A 108 2.58 7.98 3.30
CA VAL A 108 2.25 6.56 3.56
C VAL A 108 3.51 5.71 3.70
N GLN A 109 4.50 5.93 2.83
CA GLN A 109 5.81 5.27 2.93
C GLN A 109 6.48 5.55 4.29
N GLN A 110 6.48 6.82 4.73
CA GLN A 110 7.03 7.19 6.04
C GLN A 110 6.28 6.53 7.20
N MET A 111 4.94 6.50 7.15
CA MET A 111 4.11 5.86 8.16
C MET A 111 4.38 4.36 8.24
N ALA A 112 4.40 3.66 7.10
CA ALA A 112 4.64 2.23 7.04
C ALA A 112 6.05 1.86 7.53
N MET A 113 7.06 2.68 7.22
CA MET A 113 8.42 2.52 7.75
C MET A 113 8.50 2.78 9.25
N ALA A 114 7.69 3.68 9.80
CA ALA A 114 7.62 3.89 11.24
C ALA A 114 7.00 2.67 11.95
N LEU A 115 5.90 2.13 11.41
CA LEU A 115 5.28 0.89 11.90
C LEU A 115 6.24 -0.30 11.84
N LEU A 116 7.06 -0.39 10.79
CA LEU A 116 8.04 -1.45 10.62
C LEU A 116 9.19 -1.37 11.64
N ARG A 117 9.51 -0.16 12.16
CA ARG A 117 10.66 0.07 13.04
C ARG A 117 10.34 -0.01 14.54
N GLY A 118 9.07 0.12 14.93
CA GLY A 118 8.63 0.18 16.34
C GLY A 118 8.82 1.56 16.95
#